data_AF-A0A0M3IT69-F1
#
_entry.id   AF-A0A0M3IT69-F1
#
_cell.length_a   1.000
_cell.length_b   1.000
_cell.length_c   1.000
_cell.angle_alpha   90.00
_cell.angle_beta   90.00
_cell.angle_gamma   90.00
#
_symmetry.space_group_name_H-M   'P 1'
#
loop_
_entity.id
_entity.type
_entity.pdbx_description
1 polymer ?
#
loop_
_entity_poly.entity_id
_entity_poly.type
_entity_poly.pdbx_seq_one_letter_code
_entity_poly.pdbx_strand_id
1 'polypeptide(L)'
;MSPEEFTEVAKHVDYINVMLYDYHTERPAGVAPIEWIQRNMEFLLRESPVSSSKVLLGLNFYGFEFTATKVEAITSSRYLEHIKSDNALLSWDDTASEHFVSVGNILCYYPTLASLSARLQYAKQMNMGVGIWEIGQGLNYFTSLL
;
A
#
# COMPACT_ATOMS: atom_id res chain seq x y z
N MET A 1 -7.36 -15.77 -6.20
CA MET A 1 -7.16 -16.90 -5.27
C MET A 1 -8.42 -17.01 -4.43
N SER A 2 -9.05 -18.18 -4.39
CA SER A 2 -10.21 -18.41 -3.52
C SER A 2 -9.79 -18.66 -2.07
N PRO A 3 -10.70 -18.54 -1.08
CA PRO A 3 -10.39 -18.90 0.31
C PRO A 3 -9.92 -20.35 0.48
N GLU A 4 -10.43 -21.28 -0.35
CA GLU A 4 -10.00 -22.68 -0.35
C GLU A 4 -8.56 -22.83 -0.85
N GLU A 5 -8.19 -22.17 -1.94
CA GLU A 5 -6.82 -22.16 -2.46
C GLU A 5 -5.85 -21.55 -1.44
N PHE A 6 -6.25 -20.44 -0.81
CA PHE A 6 -5.46 -19.80 0.24
C PHE A 6 -5.23 -20.73 1.45
N THR A 7 -6.28 -21.43 1.88
CA THR A 7 -6.21 -22.43 2.94
C THR A 7 -5.27 -23.58 2.59
N GLU A 8 -5.32 -24.04 1.34
CA GLU A 8 -4.45 -25.13 0.89
C GLU A 8 -2.99 -24.69 0.86
N VAL A 9 -2.68 -23.53 0.27
CA VAL A 9 -1.31 -22.98 0.25
C VAL A 9 -0.76 -22.81 1.67
N ALA A 10 -1.58 -22.33 2.61
CA ALA A 10 -1.17 -22.08 4.00
C ALA A 10 -0.69 -23.33 4.75
N LYS A 11 -1.01 -24.55 4.28
CA LYS A 11 -0.53 -25.81 4.85
C LYS A 11 0.93 -26.11 4.50
N HIS A 12 1.43 -25.52 3.41
CA HIS A 12 2.72 -25.86 2.81
C HIS A 12 3.79 -24.77 2.97
N VAL A 13 3.44 -23.64 3.58
CA VAL A 13 4.35 -22.49 3.76
C VAL A 13 4.34 -21.97 5.19
N ASP A 14 5.42 -21.31 5.59
CA ASP A 14 5.51 -20.61 6.88
C ASP A 14 4.65 -19.34 6.88
N TYR A 15 4.76 -18.56 5.80
CA TYR A 15 4.07 -17.28 5.63
C TYR A 15 3.52 -17.12 4.20
N ILE A 16 2.43 -16.37 4.08
CA ILE A 16 1.86 -15.91 2.81
C ILE A 16 1.95 -14.39 2.76
N ASN A 17 2.69 -13.86 1.79
CA ASN A 17 2.71 -12.43 1.51
C ASN A 17 1.54 -12.05 0.60
N VAL A 18 0.58 -11.30 1.12
CA VAL A 18 -0.58 -10.84 0.36
C VAL A 18 -0.26 -9.45 -0.18
N MET A 19 -0.09 -9.36 -1.50
CA MET A 19 0.28 -8.12 -2.21
C MET A 19 -0.92 -7.16 -2.31
N LEU A 20 -1.26 -6.50 -1.20
CA LEU A 20 -2.36 -5.54 -1.12
C LEU A 20 -1.89 -4.13 -1.50
N TYR A 21 -1.36 -4.01 -2.71
CA TYR A 21 -0.96 -2.78 -3.38
C TYR A 21 -1.24 -2.93 -4.89
N ASP A 22 -0.88 -1.94 -5.70
CA ASP A 22 -1.26 -1.87 -7.12
C ASP A 22 -2.77 -1.80 -7.34
N TYR A 23 -3.48 -1.11 -6.45
CA TYR A 23 -4.90 -0.88 -6.62
C TYR A 23 -5.14 -0.08 -7.90
N HIS A 24 -5.88 -0.67 -8.85
CA HIS A 24 -6.11 -0.10 -10.15
C HIS A 24 -7.59 0.25 -10.34
N THR A 25 -7.85 1.50 -10.68
CA THR A 25 -9.18 1.97 -11.11
C THR A 25 -9.04 2.95 -12.27
N GLU A 26 -10.15 3.25 -12.94
CA GLU A 26 -10.18 4.26 -14.00
C GLU A 26 -9.82 5.68 -13.51
N ARG A 27 -9.88 5.91 -12.19
CA ARG A 27 -9.58 7.21 -11.57
C ARG A 27 -8.41 7.10 -10.58
N PRO A 28 -7.68 8.20 -10.31
CA PRO A 28 -6.70 8.24 -9.24
C PRO A 28 -7.36 7.92 -7.89
N ALA A 29 -6.90 6.86 -7.23
CA ALA A 29 -7.51 6.34 -6.01
C ALA A 29 -6.46 5.71 -5.06
N GLY A 30 -5.27 6.31 -4.93
CA GLY A 30 -4.18 5.75 -4.13
C GLY A 30 -3.47 4.56 -4.79
N VAL A 31 -2.43 4.07 -4.12
CA VAL A 31 -1.70 2.86 -4.52
C VAL A 31 -2.27 1.62 -3.80
N ALA A 32 -2.72 1.79 -2.56
CA ALA A 32 -3.16 0.70 -1.71
C ALA A 32 -4.24 1.18 -0.69
N PRO A 33 -5.45 1.59 -1.13
CA PRO A 33 -6.46 2.15 -0.22
C PRO A 33 -6.74 1.30 1.00
N ILE A 34 -6.77 1.94 2.18
CA ILE A 34 -6.88 1.21 3.45
C ILE A 34 -8.20 0.44 3.57
N GLU A 35 -9.32 1.01 3.08
CA GLU A 35 -10.62 0.32 3.11
C GLU A 35 -10.62 -0.94 2.23
N TRP A 36 -9.92 -0.89 1.10
CA TRP A 36 -9.75 -2.04 0.21
C TRP A 36 -8.87 -3.11 0.87
N ILE A 37 -7.75 -2.72 1.50
CA ILE A 37 -6.90 -3.60 2.30
C ILE A 37 -7.74 -4.33 3.35
N GLN A 38 -8.47 -3.57 4.17
CA GLN A 38 -9.25 -4.08 5.29
C GLN A 38 -10.32 -5.06 4.82
N ARG A 39 -11.11 -4.67 3.82
CA ARG A 39 -12.18 -5.50 3.27
C ARG A 39 -11.67 -6.84 2.74
N ASN A 40 -10.55 -6.83 2.00
CA ASN A 40 -10.00 -8.07 1.44
C ASN A 40 -9.43 -8.98 2.52
N MET A 41 -8.74 -8.42 3.53
CA MET A 41 -8.19 -9.23 4.61
C MET A 41 -9.27 -9.78 5.54
N GLU A 42 -10.26 -8.98 5.90
CA GLU A 42 -11.40 -9.44 6.71
C GLU A 42 -12.19 -10.54 5.99
N PHE A 43 -12.42 -10.40 4.69
CA PHE A 43 -13.03 -11.45 3.89
C PHE A 43 -12.16 -12.71 3.88
N LEU A 44 -10.88 -12.59 3.52
CA LEU A 44 -9.99 -13.73 3.38
C LEU A 44 -9.83 -14.50 4.69
N LEU A 45 -9.63 -13.82 5.82
CA LEU A 45 -9.46 -14.44 7.13
C LEU A 45 -10.76 -14.99 7.72
N ARG A 46 -11.92 -14.45 7.34
CA ARG A 46 -13.22 -15.00 7.76
C ARG A 46 -13.56 -16.28 7.01
N GLU A 47 -13.28 -16.32 5.70
CA GLU A 47 -13.65 -17.43 4.83
C GLU A 47 -12.59 -18.55 4.78
N SER A 48 -11.44 -18.38 5.46
CA SER A 48 -10.38 -19.38 5.51
C SER A 48 -9.96 -19.72 6.95
N PRO A 49 -9.75 -21.00 7.31
CA PRO A 49 -9.22 -21.39 8.63
C PRO A 49 -7.69 -21.17 8.72
N VAL A 50 -7.19 -20.04 8.24
CA VAL A 50 -5.77 -19.66 8.28
C VAL A 50 -5.54 -18.69 9.44
N SER A 51 -4.53 -18.96 10.26
CA SER A 51 -4.14 -18.02 11.31
C SER A 51 -3.56 -16.75 10.69
N SER A 52 -4.04 -15.59 11.12
CA SER A 52 -3.55 -14.28 10.64
C SER A 52 -2.05 -14.07 10.88
N SER A 53 -1.45 -14.76 11.84
CA SER A 53 0.00 -14.73 12.08
C SER A 53 0.84 -15.37 10.98
N LYS A 54 0.24 -16.17 10.10
CA LYS A 54 0.88 -16.68 8.87
C LYS A 54 0.79 -15.68 7.71
N VAL A 55 0.14 -14.53 7.88
CA VAL A 55 -0.02 -13.53 6.83
C VAL A 55 0.99 -12.41 6.99
N LEU A 56 1.60 -12.00 5.87
CA LEU A 56 2.33 -10.75 5.74
C LEU A 56 1.48 -9.78 4.92
N LEU A 57 1.14 -8.65 5.51
CA LEU A 57 0.48 -7.55 4.81
C LEU A 57 1.49 -6.86 3.90
N GLY A 58 1.25 -6.90 2.59
CA GLY A 58 2.09 -6.22 1.60
C GLY A 58 2.04 -4.70 1.75
N LEU A 59 3.21 -4.06 1.78
CA LEU A 59 3.39 -2.61 1.81
C LEU A 59 4.21 -2.17 0.58
N ASN A 60 3.68 -1.20 -0.16
CA ASN A 60 4.41 -0.54 -1.24
C ASN A 60 5.34 0.55 -0.69
N PHE A 61 6.59 0.54 -1.15
CA PHE A 61 7.58 1.61 -0.94
C PHE A 61 7.78 2.48 -2.19
N TYR A 62 6.98 2.24 -3.22
CA TYR A 62 6.82 3.07 -4.41
C TYR A 62 5.45 3.75 -4.43
N GLY A 63 5.31 4.71 -5.33
CA GLY A 63 4.08 5.45 -5.57
C GLY A 63 3.55 5.27 -6.99
N PHE A 64 2.46 5.97 -7.29
CA PHE A 64 1.94 6.14 -8.65
C PHE A 64 1.85 7.62 -9.02
N GLU A 65 2.34 7.92 -10.23
CA GLU A 65 2.09 9.17 -10.94
C GLU A 65 0.91 8.96 -11.89
N PHE A 66 -0.13 9.77 -11.71
CA PHE A 66 -1.32 9.81 -12.55
C PHE A 66 -1.27 11.06 -13.42
N THR A 67 -1.47 10.84 -14.71
CA THR A 67 -1.65 11.89 -15.72
C THR A 67 -2.95 11.64 -16.48
N ALA A 68 -3.32 12.54 -17.39
CA ALA A 68 -4.52 12.38 -18.21
C ALA A 68 -4.51 11.10 -19.08
N THR A 69 -3.35 10.51 -19.37
CA THR A 69 -3.21 9.41 -20.33
C THR A 69 -2.55 8.15 -19.77
N LYS A 70 -1.91 8.23 -18.61
CA LYS A 70 -1.17 7.10 -18.03
C LYS A 70 -1.12 7.13 -16.51
N VAL A 71 -0.95 5.94 -15.95
CA VAL A 71 -0.55 5.68 -14.56
C VAL A 71 0.82 5.01 -14.61
N GLU A 72 1.79 5.53 -13.86
CA GLU A 72 3.17 5.03 -13.87
C GLU A 72 3.70 4.85 -12.44
N ALA A 73 4.41 3.74 -12.20
CA ALA A 73 5.11 3.48 -10.95
C ALA A 73 6.29 4.43 -10.78
N ILE A 74 6.43 5.02 -9.59
CA ILE A 74 7.47 5.99 -9.27
C ILE A 74 8.19 5.66 -7.96
N THR A 75 9.46 6.01 -7.88
CA THR A 75 10.28 5.85 -6.68
C THR A 75 10.44 7.19 -5.94
N SER A 76 11.15 7.16 -4.81
CA SER A 76 11.43 8.33 -3.98
C SER A 76 12.01 9.52 -4.75
N SER A 77 12.92 9.30 -5.71
CA SER A 77 13.52 10.37 -6.52
C SER A 77 12.45 11.19 -7.26
N ARG A 78 11.53 10.50 -7.94
CA ARG A 78 10.48 11.16 -8.73
C ARG A 78 9.42 11.83 -7.85
N TYR A 79 9.07 11.20 -6.74
CA TYR A 79 8.22 11.83 -5.71
C TYR A 79 8.85 13.13 -5.18
N LEU A 80 10.16 13.12 -4.90
CA LEU A 80 10.89 14.27 -4.40
C LEU A 80 10.97 15.41 -5.42
N GLU A 81 11.02 15.11 -6.72
CA GLU A 81 10.91 16.13 -7.79
C GLU A 81 9.56 16.84 -7.72
N HIS A 82 8.45 16.07 -7.63
CA HIS A 82 7.10 16.63 -7.58
C HIS A 82 6.87 17.47 -6.34
N ILE A 83 7.18 16.95 -5.15
CA ILE A 83 6.88 17.66 -3.89
C ILE A 83 7.73 18.93 -3.69
N LYS A 84 8.88 19.05 -4.36
CA LYS A 84 9.74 20.24 -4.32
C LYS A 84 9.37 21.29 -5.37
N SER A 85 8.39 21.03 -6.22
CA SER A 85 7.94 21.99 -7.24
C SER A 85 7.24 23.20 -6.60
N ASP A 86 7.40 24.40 -7.16
CA ASP A 86 6.92 25.66 -6.58
C ASP A 86 5.41 25.71 -6.31
N ASN A 87 4.61 24.96 -7.07
CA ASN A 87 3.16 24.88 -6.96
C ASN A 87 2.65 23.52 -6.43
N ALA A 88 3.53 22.72 -5.81
CA ALA A 88 3.16 21.43 -5.26
C ALA A 88 2.20 21.56 -4.07
N LEU A 89 1.08 20.84 -4.13
CA LEU A 89 0.12 20.76 -3.04
C LEU A 89 0.08 19.32 -2.50
N LEU A 90 0.53 19.15 -1.26
CA LEU A 90 0.37 17.89 -0.53
C LEU A 90 -1.02 17.85 0.09
N SER A 91 -1.80 16.83 -0.23
CA SER A 91 -3.16 16.63 0.28
C SER A 91 -3.33 15.22 0.82
N TRP A 92 -4.27 15.06 1.74
CA TRP A 92 -4.64 13.77 2.33
C TRP A 92 -5.93 13.27 1.68
N ASP A 93 -5.93 12.02 1.25
CA ASP A 93 -7.13 11.29 0.84
C ASP A 93 -7.59 10.42 2.02
N ASP A 94 -8.69 10.82 2.67
CA ASP A 94 -9.27 10.09 3.80
C ASP A 94 -9.73 8.68 3.44
N THR A 95 -10.18 8.47 2.20
CA THR A 95 -10.68 7.17 1.73
C THR A 95 -9.53 6.19 1.55
N ALA A 96 -8.45 6.64 0.91
CA ALA A 96 -7.26 5.80 0.72
C ALA A 96 -6.39 5.71 1.99
N SER A 97 -6.52 6.69 2.89
CA SER A 97 -5.54 6.97 3.95
C SER A 97 -4.12 7.06 3.38
N GLU A 98 -3.98 7.90 2.35
CA GLU A 98 -2.75 8.17 1.65
C GLU A 98 -2.61 9.67 1.37
N HIS A 99 -1.35 10.12 1.28
CA HIS A 99 -1.09 11.44 0.75
C HIS A 99 -0.92 11.37 -0.76
N PHE A 100 -1.32 12.45 -1.43
CA PHE A 100 -0.95 12.71 -2.81
C PHE A 100 -0.42 14.14 -2.98
N VAL A 101 0.47 14.29 -3.95
CA VAL A 101 1.00 15.59 -4.38
C VAL A 101 0.33 15.97 -5.69
N SER A 102 -0.21 17.18 -5.76
CA SER A 102 -0.75 17.76 -7.00
C SER A 102 0.21 18.78 -7.57
N VAL A 103 0.59 18.64 -8.84
CA VAL A 103 1.45 19.58 -9.59
C VAL A 103 0.86 19.76 -10.99
N GLY A 104 0.18 20.89 -11.22
CA GLY A 104 -0.54 21.12 -12.49
C GLY A 104 -1.59 20.02 -12.74
N ASN A 105 -1.38 19.21 -13.78
CA ASN A 105 -2.27 18.09 -14.14
C ASN A 105 -1.76 16.72 -13.64
N ILE A 106 -0.72 16.70 -12.82
CA ILE A 106 -0.13 15.48 -12.26
C ILE A 106 -0.67 15.29 -10.84
N LEU A 107 -1.08 14.05 -10.55
CA LEU A 107 -1.34 13.59 -9.18
C LEU A 107 -0.36 12.47 -8.86
N CYS A 108 0.32 12.57 -7.72
CA CYS A 108 1.38 11.65 -7.33
C CYS A 108 1.07 11.10 -5.93
N TYR A 109 0.60 9.84 -5.86
CA TYR A 109 0.46 9.12 -4.60
C TYR A 109 1.77 8.46 -4.24
N TYR A 110 2.25 8.65 -3.02
CA TYR A 110 3.48 8.03 -2.54
C TYR A 110 3.37 7.80 -1.04
N PRO A 111 3.95 6.71 -0.49
CA PRO A 111 3.88 6.42 0.93
C PRO A 111 4.42 7.57 1.79
N THR A 112 3.82 7.76 2.96
CA THR A 112 4.26 8.70 3.98
C THR A 112 4.27 7.99 5.32
N LEU A 113 4.87 8.60 6.36
CA LEU A 113 4.81 8.01 7.70
C LEU A 113 3.37 7.79 8.16
N ALA A 114 2.45 8.71 7.82
CA ALA A 114 1.04 8.58 8.17
C ALA A 114 0.39 7.36 7.48
N SER A 115 0.55 7.22 6.17
CA SER A 115 -0.05 6.10 5.43
C SER A 115 0.56 4.75 5.82
N LEU A 116 1.87 4.69 6.05
CA LEU A 116 2.55 3.49 6.54
C LEU A 116 2.10 3.14 7.97
N SER A 117 2.01 4.13 8.86
CA SER A 117 1.56 3.92 10.24
C SER A 117 0.14 3.36 10.31
N ALA A 118 -0.78 3.85 9.46
CA ALA A 118 -2.15 3.32 9.40
C ALA A 118 -2.16 1.82 9.03
N ARG A 119 -1.34 1.41 8.06
CA ARG A 119 -1.23 0.01 7.61
C ARG A 119 -0.54 -0.87 8.65
N LEU A 120 0.52 -0.37 9.28
CA LEU A 120 1.21 -1.05 10.37
C LEU A 120 0.31 -1.26 11.60
N GLN A 121 -0.49 -0.24 11.94
CA GLN A 121 -1.48 -0.34 13.02
C GLN A 121 -2.53 -1.41 12.70
N TYR A 122 -3.03 -1.45 11.46
CA TYR A 122 -3.97 -2.48 11.03
C TYR A 122 -3.36 -3.88 11.09
N ALA A 123 -2.16 -4.07 10.55
CA ALA A 123 -1.44 -5.35 10.62
C ALA A 123 -1.28 -5.81 12.08
N LYS A 124 -0.90 -4.90 12.98
CA LYS A 124 -0.78 -5.18 14.41
C LYS A 124 -2.11 -5.58 15.05
N GLN A 125 -3.19 -4.88 14.74
CA GLN A 125 -4.54 -5.18 15.26
C GLN A 125 -5.01 -6.58 14.84
N MET A 126 -4.69 -6.99 13.61
CA MET A 126 -5.05 -8.29 13.06
C MET A 126 -4.05 -9.40 13.39
N ASN A 127 -2.97 -9.10 14.12
CA ASN A 127 -1.87 -10.02 14.42
C ASN A 127 -1.20 -10.60 13.15
N MET A 128 -0.94 -9.74 12.17
CA MET A 128 -0.23 -10.05 10.92
C MET A 128 1.20 -9.51 10.95
N GLY A 129 2.09 -10.12 10.17
CA GLY A 129 3.38 -9.52 9.81
C GLY A 129 3.23 -8.53 8.65
N VAL A 130 4.36 -8.01 8.16
CA VAL A 130 4.40 -7.13 6.97
C VAL A 130 5.47 -7.59 5.98
N GLY A 131 5.18 -7.43 4.68
CA GLY A 131 6.12 -7.65 3.58
C GLY A 131 6.28 -6.38 2.77
N ILE A 132 7.51 -5.94 2.49
CA ILE A 132 7.78 -4.65 1.84
C ILE A 132 8.23 -4.86 0.40
N TRP A 133 7.61 -4.13 -0.53
CA TRP A 133 8.00 -4.07 -1.93
C TRP A 133 8.37 -2.62 -2.34
N GLU A 134 9.63 -2.28 -2.56
CA GLU A 134 10.84 -2.99 -2.14
C GLU A 134 11.81 -2.03 -1.42
N ILE A 135 12.80 -2.59 -0.74
CA ILE A 135 13.89 -1.81 -0.14
C ILE A 135 14.67 -1.12 -1.27
N GLY A 136 14.86 0.20 -1.15
CA GLY A 136 15.55 1.03 -2.15
C GLY A 136 14.63 1.97 -2.93
N GLN A 137 13.32 1.72 -2.94
CA GLN A 137 12.34 2.61 -3.60
C GLN A 137 11.75 3.66 -2.63
N GLY A 138 11.72 3.33 -1.33
CA GLY A 138 11.21 4.16 -0.24
C GLY A 138 12.14 5.33 0.15
N LEU A 139 11.68 6.17 1.08
CA LEU A 139 12.52 7.17 1.74
C LEU A 139 13.24 6.55 2.94
N ASN A 140 14.50 6.94 3.20
CA ASN A 140 15.34 6.36 4.25
C ASN A 140 14.69 6.34 5.64
N TYR A 141 13.83 7.32 5.93
CA TYR A 141 13.18 7.43 7.24
C TYR A 141 11.93 6.54 7.37
N PHE A 142 11.50 5.80 6.35
CA PHE A 142 10.37 4.88 6.48
C PHE A 142 10.65 3.74 7.46
N THR A 143 11.88 3.25 7.50
CA THR A 143 12.27 2.15 8.39
C THR A 143 12.30 2.55 9.86
N SER A 144 12.19 3.83 10.21
CA SER A 144 12.07 4.24 11.61
C SER A 144 10.72 3.90 12.25
N LEU A 145 9.74 3.43 11.45
CA LEU A 145 8.45 2.94 11.94
C LEU A 145 8.45 1.43 12.26
N LEU A 146 9.51 0.72 11.88
CA LEU A 146 9.59 -0.75 11.95
C LEU A 146 10.32 -1.21 13.21
#